data_AF-A0A8J1VUH9-F1
#
_entry.id   AF-A0A8J1VUH9-F1
#
_cell.length_a   1.000
_cell.length_b   1.000
_cell.length_c   1.000
_cell.angle_alpha   90.00
_cell.angle_beta   90.00
_cell.angle_gamma   90.00
#
_symmetry.space_group_name_H-M   'P 1'
#
loop_
_entity.id
_entity.type
_entity.pdbx_description
1 polymer ?
#
loop_
_entity_poly.entity_id
_entity_poly.type
_entity_poly.pdbx_seq_one_letter_code
_entity_poly.pdbx_strand_id
1 'polypeptide(L)'
;MTYADWQEFADPATEFILSLADLRPAQVVSWQDGRIGRDIVDLLIGRLVMGLEDQKDDCSEWLEETKPNEEDDPCPIFCEESLNRLATSIGGKKILPHLSEIVQALLKAPEWRCRYSALIAIGSVADAFLDDLKPVLPTVVSIILPAARDQHPRVRH
;
A
#
# COMPACT_ATOMS: atom_id res chain seq x y z
N MET A 1 -17.17 10.73 -14.38
CA MET A 1 -16.87 10.42 -12.98
C MET A 1 -15.40 10.64 -12.82
N THR A 2 -15.02 11.64 -12.03
CA THR A 2 -13.63 11.95 -11.70
C THR A 2 -13.11 10.94 -10.67
N TYR A 3 -11.79 10.92 -10.41
CA TYR A 3 -11.22 10.08 -9.35
C TYR A 3 -11.77 10.48 -7.96
N ALA A 4 -11.90 11.79 -7.70
CA ALA A 4 -12.51 12.30 -6.48
C ALA A 4 -13.97 11.84 -6.33
N ASP A 5 -14.79 11.93 -7.40
CA ASP A 5 -16.18 11.44 -7.37
C ASP A 5 -16.24 9.95 -7.05
N TRP A 6 -15.27 9.16 -7.52
CA TRP A 6 -15.21 7.73 -7.27
C TRP A 6 -14.79 7.43 -5.82
N GLN A 7 -13.86 8.20 -5.25
CA GLN A 7 -13.41 8.05 -3.85
C GLN A 7 -14.55 8.23 -2.85
N GLU A 8 -15.47 9.18 -3.09
CA GLU A 8 -16.65 9.40 -2.22
C GLU A 8 -17.49 8.13 -2.00
N PHE A 9 -17.54 7.24 -2.99
CA PHE A 9 -18.23 5.94 -2.87
C PHE A 9 -17.29 4.82 -2.42
N ALA A 10 -16.04 4.83 -2.88
CA ALA A 10 -15.09 3.76 -2.62
C ALA A 10 -14.62 3.73 -1.16
N ASP A 11 -14.50 4.87 -0.50
CA ASP A 11 -14.06 4.99 0.89
C ASP A 11 -15.01 4.32 1.88
N PRO A 12 -16.31 4.68 1.92
CA PRO A 12 -17.24 4.01 2.82
C PRO A 12 -17.41 2.52 2.49
N ALA A 13 -17.30 2.12 1.22
CA ALA A 13 -17.34 0.71 0.84
C ALA A 13 -16.11 -0.06 1.34
N THR A 14 -14.91 0.53 1.23
CA THR A 14 -13.67 -0.04 1.74
C THR A 14 -13.73 -0.17 3.26
N GLU A 15 -14.17 0.89 3.95
CA GLU A 15 -14.36 0.90 5.41
C GLU A 15 -15.33 -0.16 5.91
N PHE A 16 -16.42 -0.39 5.17
CA PHE A 16 -17.36 -1.46 5.51
C PHE A 16 -16.67 -2.83 5.48
N ILE A 17 -15.86 -3.11 4.46
CA ILE A 17 -15.16 -4.39 4.33
C ILE A 17 -14.07 -4.52 5.40
N LEU A 18 -13.32 -3.46 5.70
CA LEU A 18 -12.33 -3.45 6.78
C LEU A 18 -12.99 -3.69 8.14
N SER A 19 -14.15 -3.08 8.38
CA SER A 19 -14.93 -3.32 9.60
C SER A 19 -15.40 -4.79 9.70
N LEU A 20 -15.75 -5.42 8.58
CA LEU A 20 -16.03 -6.86 8.55
C LEU A 20 -14.77 -7.69 8.81
N ALA A 21 -13.61 -7.27 8.32
CA ALA A 21 -12.33 -7.93 8.59
C ALA A 21 -12.00 -7.92 10.09
N ASP A 22 -12.25 -6.80 10.78
CA ASP A 22 -12.07 -6.69 12.22
C ASP A 22 -13.04 -7.58 13.00
N LEU A 23 -14.33 -7.56 12.62
CA LEU A 23 -15.38 -8.26 13.36
C LEU A 23 -15.42 -9.77 13.08
N ARG A 24 -15.06 -10.18 11.86
CA ARG A 24 -15.25 -11.55 11.34
C ARG A 24 -14.05 -12.00 10.48
N PRO A 25 -12.81 -11.98 11.00
CA PRO A 25 -11.60 -12.21 10.20
C PRO A 25 -11.59 -13.57 9.50
N ALA A 26 -12.00 -14.64 10.18
CA ALA A 26 -12.05 -15.97 9.59
C ALA A 26 -13.05 -16.08 8.42
N GLN A 27 -14.15 -15.31 8.46
CA GLN A 27 -15.14 -15.29 7.39
C GLN A 27 -14.59 -14.52 6.20
N VAL A 28 -13.95 -13.36 6.42
CA VAL A 28 -13.33 -12.57 5.35
C VAL A 28 -12.20 -13.34 4.66
N VAL A 29 -11.34 -14.04 5.42
CA VAL A 29 -10.26 -14.87 4.88
C VAL A 29 -10.77 -16.02 3.99
N SER A 30 -11.92 -16.60 4.33
CA SER A 30 -12.50 -17.72 3.56
C SER A 30 -13.52 -17.27 2.51
N TRP A 31 -13.88 -15.99 2.47
CA TRP A 31 -14.91 -15.48 1.57
C TRP A 31 -14.46 -15.59 0.11
N GLN A 32 -15.26 -16.30 -0.69
CA GLN A 32 -14.99 -16.60 -2.10
C GLN A 32 -13.61 -17.24 -2.27
N ASP A 33 -13.30 -18.25 -1.46
CA ASP A 33 -12.03 -18.97 -1.50
C ASP A 33 -10.81 -18.04 -1.32
N GLY A 34 -10.97 -17.06 -0.42
CA GLY A 34 -9.95 -16.05 -0.10
C GLY A 34 -9.73 -15.00 -1.19
N ARG A 35 -10.59 -14.96 -2.21
CA ARG A 35 -10.53 -13.93 -3.26
C ARG A 35 -10.70 -12.53 -2.70
N ILE A 36 -11.63 -12.33 -1.76
CA ILE A 36 -11.92 -11.01 -1.21
C ILE A 36 -10.67 -10.39 -0.57
N GLY A 37 -9.87 -11.16 0.16
CA GLY A 37 -8.61 -10.67 0.73
C GLY A 37 -7.62 -10.19 -0.35
N ARG A 38 -7.53 -10.89 -1.49
CA ARG A 38 -6.67 -10.50 -2.62
C ARG A 38 -7.20 -9.26 -3.33
N ASP A 39 -8.49 -9.24 -3.64
CA ASP A 39 -9.13 -8.14 -4.37
C ASP A 39 -9.05 -6.82 -3.58
N ILE A 40 -9.13 -6.85 -2.24
CA ILE A 40 -8.94 -5.65 -1.40
C ILE A 40 -7.48 -5.19 -1.43
N VAL A 41 -6.51 -6.11 -1.37
CA VAL A 41 -5.08 -5.76 -1.49
C VAL A 41 -4.80 -5.10 -2.84
N ASP A 42 -5.31 -5.67 -3.93
CA ASP A 42 -5.21 -5.10 -5.29
C ASP A 42 -5.85 -3.71 -5.35
N LEU A 43 -7.04 -3.55 -4.77
CA LEU A 43 -7.75 -2.29 -4.71
C LEU A 43 -6.94 -1.22 -3.98
N LEU A 44 -6.45 -1.51 -2.77
CA LEU A 44 -5.72 -0.55 -1.95
C LEU A 44 -4.40 -0.14 -2.59
N ILE A 45 -3.65 -1.09 -3.16
CA ILE A 45 -2.41 -0.77 -3.88
C ILE A 45 -2.69 0.01 -5.16
N GLY A 46 -3.71 -0.37 -5.93
CA GLY A 46 -4.12 0.39 -7.11
C GLY A 46 -4.47 1.83 -6.76
N ARG A 47 -5.18 2.04 -5.66
CA ARG A 47 -5.50 3.37 -5.14
C ARG A 47 -4.27 4.14 -4.64
N LEU A 48 -3.28 3.48 -4.04
CA LEU A 48 -2.00 4.12 -3.70
C LEU A 48 -1.31 4.70 -4.95
N VAL A 49 -1.33 3.96 -6.07
CA VAL A 49 -0.73 4.42 -7.33
C VAL A 49 -1.54 5.56 -7.94
N MET A 50 -2.87 5.40 -8.01
CA MET A 50 -3.76 6.39 -8.60
C MET A 50 -3.80 7.71 -7.83
N GLY A 51 -3.75 7.68 -6.50
CA GLY A 51 -3.72 8.89 -5.68
C GLY A 51 -2.50 9.78 -5.91
N LEU A 52 -1.48 9.28 -6.61
CA LEU A 52 -0.28 10.02 -6.97
C LEU A 52 -0.29 10.50 -8.43
N GLU A 53 -1.34 10.24 -9.22
CA GLU A 53 -1.38 10.55 -10.65
C GLU A 53 -1.16 12.04 -10.93
N ASP A 54 -1.75 12.92 -10.13
CA ASP A 54 -1.65 14.38 -10.28
C ASP A 54 -0.29 14.96 -9.83
N GLN A 55 0.55 14.18 -9.15
CA GLN A 55 1.90 14.61 -8.78
C GLN A 55 2.75 14.80 -10.03
N LYS A 56 3.66 15.79 -10.04
CA LYS A 56 4.62 15.94 -11.14
C LYS A 56 5.81 14.99 -10.98
N ASP A 57 6.34 14.51 -12.10
CA ASP A 57 7.50 13.60 -12.13
C ASP A 57 8.82 14.25 -11.67
N ASP A 58 8.89 15.58 -11.62
CA ASP A 58 10.10 16.30 -11.21
C ASP A 58 10.20 16.50 -9.69
N CYS A 59 9.14 16.18 -8.93
CA CYS A 59 9.03 16.41 -7.48
C CYS A 59 9.32 17.85 -7.04
N SER A 60 9.25 18.84 -7.93
CA SER A 60 9.68 20.20 -7.60
C SER A 60 8.90 20.76 -6.41
N GLU A 61 7.57 20.55 -6.39
CA GLU A 61 6.69 20.99 -5.31
C GLU A 61 7.03 20.33 -3.97
N TRP A 62 7.28 19.02 -3.97
CA TRP A 62 7.64 18.27 -2.76
C TRP A 62 9.04 18.65 -2.23
N LEU A 63 10.00 18.91 -3.13
CA LEU A 63 11.37 19.31 -2.75
C LEU A 63 11.43 20.72 -2.18
N GLU A 64 10.53 21.61 -2.60
CA GLU A 64 10.43 23.00 -2.16
C GLU A 64 9.64 23.15 -0.85
N GLU A 65 8.93 22.10 -0.42
CA GLU A 65 8.12 22.12 0.79
C GLU A 65 9.01 22.16 2.05
N THR A 66 9.01 23.31 2.72
CA THR A 66 9.84 23.57 3.92
C THR A 66 9.11 23.35 5.23
N LYS A 67 7.79 23.17 5.18
CA LYS A 67 6.93 22.83 6.31
C LYS A 67 5.99 21.71 5.85
N PRO A 68 6.41 20.45 5.95
CA PRO A 68 5.54 19.34 5.59
C PRO A 68 4.28 19.42 6.45
N ASN A 69 3.13 19.53 5.81
CA ASN A 69 1.84 19.36 6.46
C ASN A 69 1.38 17.92 6.21
N GLU A 70 1.24 17.13 7.27
CA GLU A 70 0.74 15.74 7.15
C GLU A 70 -0.67 15.69 6.55
N GLU A 71 -1.47 16.76 6.68
CA GLU A 71 -2.80 16.85 6.06
C GLU A 71 -2.75 17.09 4.54
N ASP A 72 -1.61 17.58 4.01
CA ASP A 72 -1.41 17.85 2.57
C ASP A 72 -0.50 16.79 1.91
N ASP A 73 -0.12 15.70 2.62
CA ASP A 73 0.73 14.66 2.01
C ASP A 73 -0.04 13.99 0.86
N PRO A 74 0.49 14.03 -0.37
CA PRO A 74 -0.10 13.35 -1.52
C PRO A 74 -0.07 11.82 -1.37
N CYS A 75 0.61 11.27 -0.36
CA CYS A 75 0.49 9.87 0.01
C CYS A 75 -0.99 9.57 0.35
N PRO A 76 -1.62 8.55 -0.26
CA PRO A 76 -2.99 8.20 0.09
C PRO A 76 -3.05 7.51 1.46
N ILE A 77 -2.96 8.30 2.54
CA ILE A 77 -2.89 7.85 3.95
C ILE A 77 -3.99 6.82 4.24
N PHE A 78 -5.21 7.08 3.76
CA PHE A 78 -6.33 6.15 3.88
C PHE A 78 -5.98 4.73 3.40
N CYS A 79 -5.27 4.59 2.28
CA CYS A 79 -4.91 3.28 1.73
C CYS A 79 -3.80 2.60 2.52
N GLU A 80 -2.82 3.36 3.01
CA GLU A 80 -1.77 2.87 3.91
C GLU A 80 -2.37 2.34 5.22
N GLU A 81 -3.20 3.14 5.88
CA GLU A 81 -3.88 2.75 7.12
C GLU A 81 -4.80 1.54 6.90
N SER A 82 -5.52 1.53 5.77
CA SER A 82 -6.38 0.41 5.37
C SER A 82 -5.59 -0.88 5.16
N LEU A 83 -4.42 -0.83 4.52
CA LEU A 83 -3.55 -1.99 4.32
C LEU A 83 -3.05 -2.53 5.65
N ASN A 84 -2.59 -1.66 6.54
CA ASN A 84 -2.14 -2.04 7.87
C ASN A 84 -3.27 -2.70 8.69
N ARG A 85 -4.44 -2.06 8.72
CA ARG A 85 -5.63 -2.57 9.43
C ARG A 85 -6.08 -3.91 8.87
N LEU A 86 -6.15 -4.05 7.53
CA LEU A 86 -6.46 -5.33 6.90
C LEU A 86 -5.48 -6.41 7.35
N ALA A 87 -4.17 -6.15 7.19
CA ALA A 87 -3.12 -7.10 7.54
C ALA A 87 -3.19 -7.53 9.01
N THR A 88 -3.47 -6.58 9.91
CA THR A 88 -3.63 -6.82 11.34
C THR A 88 -4.85 -7.69 11.63
N SER A 89 -5.99 -7.41 10.98
CA SER A 89 -7.26 -8.07 11.28
C SER A 89 -7.35 -9.49 10.73
N ILE A 90 -6.94 -9.71 9.46
CA ILE A 90 -7.03 -11.05 8.84
C ILE A 90 -5.74 -11.88 8.99
N GLY A 91 -4.69 -11.28 9.56
CA GLY A 91 -3.39 -11.86 9.80
C GLY A 91 -2.47 -11.77 8.59
N GLY A 92 -1.33 -11.08 8.73
CA GLY A 92 -0.42 -10.76 7.64
C GLY A 92 -0.01 -11.97 6.78
N LYS A 93 0.22 -13.15 7.40
CA LYS A 93 0.56 -14.39 6.67
C LYS A 93 -0.43 -14.78 5.57
N LYS A 94 -1.70 -14.37 5.66
CA LYS A 94 -2.73 -14.71 4.68
C LYS A 94 -2.64 -13.87 3.42
N ILE A 95 -2.19 -12.63 3.53
CA ILE A 95 -2.09 -11.70 2.40
C ILE A 95 -0.68 -11.63 1.80
N LEU A 96 0.35 -11.96 2.59
CA LEU A 96 1.76 -11.84 2.19
C LEU A 96 2.11 -12.48 0.84
N PRO A 97 1.65 -13.70 0.49
CA PRO A 97 2.00 -14.29 -0.80
C PRO A 97 1.55 -13.43 -1.98
N HIS A 98 0.28 -13.00 -1.97
CA HIS A 98 -0.31 -12.14 -3.00
C HIS A 98 0.34 -10.76 -3.02
N LEU A 99 0.51 -10.16 -1.84
CA LEU A 99 1.18 -8.87 -1.69
C LEU A 99 2.60 -8.90 -2.27
N SER A 100 3.37 -9.97 -2.00
CA SER A 100 4.74 -10.09 -2.48
C SER A 100 4.82 -10.14 -4.01
N GLU A 101 3.88 -10.83 -4.66
CA GLU A 101 3.81 -10.89 -6.13
C GLU A 101 3.59 -9.49 -6.73
N ILE A 102 2.63 -8.73 -6.20
CA ILE A 102 2.33 -7.37 -6.66
C ILE A 102 3.51 -6.44 -6.42
N VAL A 103 4.04 -6.44 -5.20
CA VAL A 103 5.17 -5.58 -4.81
C VAL A 103 6.37 -5.81 -5.71
N GLN A 104 6.72 -7.07 -5.99
CA GLN A 104 7.85 -7.39 -6.87
C GLN A 104 7.63 -6.91 -8.31
N ALA A 105 6.38 -6.92 -8.79
CA ALA A 105 6.04 -6.37 -10.10
C ALA A 105 6.17 -4.85 -10.10
N LEU A 106 5.61 -4.17 -9.09
CA LEU A 106 5.60 -2.71 -8.99
C LEU A 106 7.00 -2.11 -8.78
N LEU A 107 7.87 -2.75 -8.00
CA LEU A 107 9.27 -2.31 -7.83
C LEU A 107 10.07 -2.31 -9.14
N LYS A 108 9.64 -3.09 -10.14
CA LYS A 108 10.27 -3.17 -11.47
C LYS A 108 9.62 -2.24 -12.50
N ALA A 109 8.53 -1.57 -12.14
CA ALA A 109 7.82 -0.69 -13.05
C ALA A 109 8.64 0.57 -13.37
N PRO A 110 8.57 1.07 -14.62
CA PRO A 110 9.26 2.31 -15.00
C PRO A 110 8.66 3.55 -14.33
N GLU A 111 7.37 3.52 -13.96
CA GLU A 111 6.70 4.60 -13.25
C GLU A 111 7.13 4.65 -11.79
N TRP A 112 7.59 5.82 -11.33
CA TRP A 112 8.04 5.99 -9.95
C TRP A 112 6.91 5.79 -8.93
N ARG A 113 5.67 6.15 -9.30
CA ARG A 113 4.47 6.00 -8.45
C ARG A 113 4.26 4.54 -8.08
N CYS A 114 4.37 3.63 -9.05
CA CYS A 114 4.32 2.19 -8.82
C CYS A 114 5.41 1.74 -7.82
N ARG A 115 6.66 2.16 -8.03
CA ARG A 115 7.77 1.80 -7.14
C ARG A 115 7.58 2.35 -5.72
N TYR A 116 7.15 3.60 -5.60
CA TYR A 116 6.83 4.24 -4.33
C TYR A 116 5.67 3.53 -3.61
N SER A 117 4.55 3.29 -4.29
CA SER A 117 3.40 2.57 -3.72
C SER A 117 3.76 1.15 -3.27
N ALA A 118 4.71 0.49 -3.95
CA ALA A 118 5.23 -0.80 -3.49
C ALA A 118 5.96 -0.70 -2.15
N LEU A 119 6.78 0.36 -1.95
CA LEU A 119 7.48 0.60 -0.69
C LEU A 119 6.50 0.93 0.44
N ILE A 120 5.53 1.80 0.17
CA ILE A 120 4.45 2.12 1.10
C ILE A 120 3.71 0.85 1.49
N ALA A 121 3.27 0.04 0.52
CA ALA A 121 2.54 -1.19 0.82
C ALA A 121 3.34 -2.16 1.70
N ILE A 122 4.65 -2.35 1.46
CA ILE A 122 5.51 -3.16 2.34
C ILE A 122 5.56 -2.56 3.75
N GLY A 123 5.77 -1.24 3.86
CA GLY A 123 5.84 -0.53 5.13
C GLY A 123 4.55 -0.65 5.93
N SER A 124 3.40 -0.43 5.29
CA SER A 124 2.08 -0.46 5.90
C SER A 124 1.75 -1.80 6.54
N VAL A 125 2.18 -2.91 5.93
CA VAL A 125 1.86 -4.24 6.47
C VAL A 125 2.91 -4.78 7.43
N ALA A 126 4.12 -4.19 7.50
CA ALA A 126 5.28 -4.74 8.19
C ALA A 126 5.00 -5.11 9.65
N ASP A 127 4.25 -4.27 10.36
CA ASP A 127 3.92 -4.47 11.77
C ASP A 127 3.05 -5.72 12.00
N ALA A 128 2.13 -6.00 11.08
CA ALA A 128 1.19 -7.12 11.19
C ALA A 128 1.82 -8.51 11.04
N PHE A 129 3.08 -8.59 10.58
CA PHE A 129 3.80 -9.86 10.43
C PHE A 129 5.25 -9.78 10.93
N LEU A 130 5.56 -8.85 11.83
CA LEU A 130 6.93 -8.61 12.30
C LEU A 130 7.65 -9.88 12.78
N ASP A 131 6.95 -10.77 13.49
CA ASP A 131 7.51 -12.05 13.96
C ASP A 131 7.87 -13.01 12.82
N ASP A 132 7.12 -12.97 11.72
CA ASP A 132 7.38 -13.72 10.50
C ASP A 132 8.37 -13.03 9.56
N LEU A 133 8.48 -11.69 9.67
CA LEU A 133 9.43 -10.88 8.91
C LEU A 133 10.87 -11.14 9.37
N LYS A 134 11.11 -11.27 10.68
CA LYS A 134 12.44 -11.50 11.28
C LYS A 134 13.31 -12.54 10.54
N PRO A 135 12.84 -13.79 10.27
CA PRO A 135 13.65 -14.80 9.60
C PRO A 135 13.95 -14.47 8.12
N VAL A 136 13.11 -13.67 7.46
CA VAL A 136 13.25 -13.34 6.03
C VAL A 136 13.70 -11.89 5.79
N LEU A 137 13.97 -11.14 6.86
CA LEU A 137 14.33 -9.73 6.82
C LEU A 137 15.53 -9.45 5.88
N PRO A 138 16.61 -10.26 5.84
CA PRO A 138 17.70 -10.03 4.89
C PRO A 138 17.24 -10.05 3.43
N THR A 139 16.28 -10.92 3.09
CA THR A 139 15.68 -11.00 1.75
C THR A 139 14.80 -9.80 1.47
N VAL A 140 13.99 -9.35 2.44
CA VAL A 140 13.16 -8.16 2.26
C VAL A 140 14.02 -6.91 2.08
N VAL A 141 15.07 -6.77 2.90
CA VAL A 141 16.04 -5.67 2.78
C VAL A 141 16.72 -5.68 1.41
N SER A 142 17.12 -6.84 0.89
CA SER A 142 17.76 -6.91 -0.43
C SER A 142 16.82 -6.54 -1.58
N ILE A 143 15.52 -6.78 -1.42
CA ILE A 143 14.49 -6.38 -2.38
C ILE A 143 14.29 -4.86 -2.40
N ILE A 144 14.25 -4.21 -1.23
CA ILE A 144 13.96 -2.77 -1.14
C ILE A 144 15.20 -1.88 -1.24
N LEU A 145 16.39 -2.40 -0.93
CA LEU A 145 17.65 -1.64 -0.93
C LEU A 145 17.93 -0.87 -2.24
N PRO A 146 17.62 -1.40 -3.44
CA PRO A 146 17.78 -0.64 -4.69
C PRO A 146 16.98 0.67 -4.72
N ALA A 147 15.83 0.75 -4.04
CA ALA A 147 15.01 1.96 -3.99
C ALA A 147 15.71 3.13 -3.30
N ALA A 148 16.61 2.87 -2.35
CA ALA A 148 17.43 3.91 -1.72
C ALA A 148 18.36 4.65 -2.72
N ARG A 149 18.55 4.08 -3.92
CA ARG A 149 19.32 4.66 -5.03
C ARG A 149 18.47 4.94 -6.25
N ASP A 150 17.15 4.96 -6.10
CA ASP A 150 16.23 5.27 -7.20
C ASP A 150 16.54 6.64 -7.80
N GLN A 151 16.24 6.84 -9.09
CA GLN A 151 16.43 8.13 -9.74
C GLN A 151 15.44 9.18 -9.21
N HIS A 152 14.25 8.74 -8.81
CA HIS A 152 13.18 9.61 -8.38
C HIS A 152 13.24 9.92 -6.88
N PRO A 153 13.23 11.20 -6.45
CA PRO A 153 13.35 11.59 -5.04
C PRO A 153 12.33 10.94 -4.12
N ARG A 154 11.04 10.92 -4.49
CA ARG A 154 9.99 10.30 -3.68
C ARG A 154 10.20 8.81 -3.44
N VAL A 155 10.85 8.08 -4.35
CA VAL A 155 11.09 6.63 -4.17
C VAL A 155 12.27 6.39 -3.21
N ARG A 156 13.19 7.35 -3.09
CA ARG A 156 14.35 7.26 -2.17
C ARG A 156 14.00 7.60 -0.72
N HIS A 157 12.96 8.42 -0.51
CA HIS A 157 12.53 8.94 0.79
C HIS A 157 11.38 8.11 1.36
#